data_AF-A0A4Y9NV13-F1
#
_entry.id   AF-A0A4Y9NV13-F1
#
_cell.length_a   1.000
_cell.length_b   1.000
_cell.length_c   1.000
_cell.angle_alpha   90.00
_cell.angle_beta   90.00
_cell.angle_gamma   90.00
#
_symmetry.space_group_name_H-M   'P 1'
#
loop_
_entity.id
_entity.type
_entity.pdbx_description
1 polymer ?
#
loop_
_entity_poly.entity_id
_entity_poly.type
_entity_poly.pdbx_seq_one_letter_code
_entity_poly.pdbx_strand_id
1 'polypeptide(L)'
;MVFQPGNRANPGGRPKEKKFTEALRLALNDEVESNGQKTTKLRVIADRLVSEAMNGESWAIQQVADRIEGKPAQAIVGGDEDDNPIRLEKIVREIVRAPVRDAEPQG
;
A
#
# COMPACT_ATOMS: atom_id res chain seq x y z
N MET A 1 -1.30 -24.53 -10.17
CA MET A 1 -0.94 -23.56 -11.23
C MET A 1 0.32 -22.82 -10.79
N VAL A 2 1.31 -22.69 -11.67
CA VAL A 2 2.66 -22.19 -11.35
C VAL A 2 2.70 -20.68 -11.56
N PHE A 3 3.18 -19.92 -10.57
CA PHE A 3 3.41 -18.48 -10.67
C PHE A 3 4.30 -18.15 -11.88
N GLN A 4 3.81 -17.34 -12.82
CA GLN A 4 4.59 -16.88 -13.96
C GLN A 4 5.35 -15.60 -13.58
N PRO A 5 6.68 -15.64 -13.48
CA PRO A 5 7.48 -14.45 -13.24
C PRO A 5 7.31 -13.49 -14.42
N GLY A 6 6.92 -12.24 -14.12
CA GLY A 6 6.56 -11.25 -15.13
C GLY A 6 5.06 -11.00 -15.28
N ASN A 7 4.21 -11.64 -14.48
CA ASN A 7 2.81 -11.25 -14.38
C ASN A 7 2.73 -9.81 -13.87
N ARG A 8 2.51 -8.87 -14.79
CA ARG A 8 2.08 -7.51 -14.51
C ARG A 8 0.66 -7.59 -13.97
N ALA A 9 0.49 -8.01 -12.71
CA ALA A 9 -0.81 -8.03 -12.05
C ALA A 9 -1.46 -6.63 -12.01
N ASN A 10 -0.66 -5.58 -12.22
CA ASN A 10 -1.13 -4.25 -12.52
C ASN A 10 -0.18 -3.52 -13.51
N PRO A 11 -0.37 -3.66 -14.83
CA PRO A 11 0.47 -3.05 -15.86
C PRO A 11 0.45 -1.51 -15.82
N GLY A 12 -0.61 -0.92 -15.25
CA GLY A 12 -0.77 0.53 -15.08
C GLY A 12 -0.26 1.07 -13.74
N GLY A 13 0.20 0.21 -12.83
CA GLY A 13 0.55 0.58 -11.47
C GLY A 13 -0.66 1.14 -10.69
N ARG A 14 -0.41 1.65 -9.48
CA ARG A 14 -1.45 2.39 -8.75
C ARG A 14 -1.96 3.52 -9.65
N PRO A 15 -3.29 3.68 -9.84
CA PRO A 15 -3.84 4.77 -10.65
C PRO A 15 -3.18 6.09 -10.25
N LYS A 16 -2.56 6.74 -11.23
CA LYS A 16 -1.83 8.00 -11.02
C LYS A 16 -2.79 9.13 -10.66
N GLU A 17 -4.00 9.09 -11.23
CA GLU A 17 -5.06 10.06 -10.98
C GLU A 17 -5.78 9.72 -9.66
N LYS A 18 -5.60 10.55 -8.64
CA LYS A 18 -6.30 10.43 -7.36
C LYS A 18 -7.34 11.54 -7.21
N LYS A 19 -8.22 11.69 -8.21
CA LYS A 19 -9.22 12.78 -8.30
C LYS A 19 -9.97 13.01 -6.99
N PHE A 20 -10.41 11.94 -6.34
CA PHE A 20 -11.10 12.02 -5.05
C PHE A 20 -10.19 12.50 -3.91
N THR A 21 -8.96 11.99 -3.82
CA THR A 21 -7.99 12.43 -2.82
C THR A 21 -7.59 13.89 -3.02
N GLU A 22 -7.47 14.33 -4.27
CA GLU A 22 -7.17 15.72 -4.64
C GLU A 22 -8.33 16.65 -4.26
N ALA A 23 -9.56 16.27 -4.61
CA ALA A 23 -10.76 17.01 -4.22
C ALA A 23 -10.90 17.13 -2.69
N LEU A 24 -10.65 16.02 -1.97
CA LEU A 24 -10.66 16.04 -0.50
C LEU A 24 -9.56 16.93 0.08
N ARG A 25 -8.34 16.89 -0.48
CA ARG A 25 -7.25 17.77 -0.02
C ARG A 25 -7.58 19.23 -0.22
N LEU A 26 -8.20 19.59 -1.35
CA LEU A 26 -8.65 20.95 -1.60
C LEU A 26 -9.70 21.35 -0.56
N ALA A 27 -10.78 20.57 -0.46
CA ALA A 27 -11.88 20.85 0.46
C ALA A 27 -11.43 20.96 1.93
N LEU A 28 -10.48 20.13 2.36
CA LEU A 28 -9.94 20.16 3.72
C LEU A 28 -9.04 21.37 4.01
N ASN A 29 -8.36 21.91 2.98
CA ASN A 29 -7.52 23.10 3.09
C ASN A 29 -8.29 24.41 2.95
N ASP A 30 -9.55 24.37 2.52
CA ASP A 30 -10.42 25.55 2.48
C ASP A 30 -10.47 26.25 3.85
N GLU A 31 -10.41 27.58 3.80
CA GLU A 31 -10.58 28.42 4.98
C GLU A 31 -12.05 28.45 5.42
N VAL A 32 -12.25 28.43 6.74
CA VAL A 32 -13.53 28.58 7.40
C VAL A 32 -13.33 29.45 8.65
N GLU A 33 -14.33 30.24 8.99
CA GLU A 33 -14.34 30.94 10.27
C GLU A 33 -14.85 29.99 11.36
N SER A 34 -14.02 29.78 12.39
CA SER A 34 -14.38 29.01 13.57
C SER A 34 -13.93 29.78 14.80
N ASN A 35 -14.83 29.97 15.77
CA ASN A 35 -14.56 30.72 17.01
C ASN A 35 -13.96 32.13 16.78
N GLY A 36 -14.40 32.82 15.73
CA GLY A 36 -13.93 34.16 15.38
C GLY A 36 -12.53 34.23 14.78
N GLN A 37 -11.91 33.09 14.45
CA GLN A 37 -10.63 33.03 13.76
C GLN A 37 -10.77 32.29 12.43
N LYS A 38 -10.00 32.73 11.43
CA LYS A 38 -9.86 32.00 10.17
C LYS A 38 -8.97 30.78 10.41
N THR A 39 -9.47 29.61 10.06
CA THR A 39 -8.77 28.35 10.18
C THR A 39 -9.13 27.43 9.00
N THR A 40 -8.46 26.31 8.84
CA THR A 40 -8.82 25.34 7.79
C THR A 40 -9.90 24.38 8.28
N LYS A 41 -10.73 23.85 7.36
CA LYS A 41 -11.72 22.81 7.71
C LYS A 41 -11.05 21.59 8.35
N LEU A 42 -9.84 21.24 7.90
CA LEU A 42 -9.05 20.16 8.49
C LEU A 42 -8.76 20.40 9.98
N ARG A 43 -8.41 21.63 10.37
CA ARG A 43 -8.12 21.97 11.76
C ARG A 43 -9.36 21.82 12.63
N VAL A 44 -10.51 22.30 12.18
CA VAL A 44 -11.78 22.13 12.91
C VAL A 44 -12.13 20.67 13.12
N ILE A 45 -11.90 19.81 12.11
CA ILE A 45 -12.13 18.36 12.22
C ILE A 45 -11.14 17.73 13.22
N ALA A 46 -9.88 18.15 13.21
CA ALA A 46 -8.88 17.68 14.16
C ALA A 46 -9.23 18.08 15.60
N ASP A 47 -9.69 19.32 15.82
CA ASP A 47 -10.11 19.80 17.13
C ASP A 47 -11.31 18.98 17.65
N ARG A 48 -12.28 18.65 16.78
CA ARG A 48 -13.39 17.75 17.15
C ARG A 48 -12.93 16.35 17.52
N LEU A 49 -11.99 15.77 16.77
CA LEU A 49 -11.43 14.45 17.08
C LEU A 49 -10.80 14.43 18.47
N VAL A 50 -10.05 15.48 18.81
CA VAL A 50 -9.43 15.63 20.14
C VAL A 50 -10.50 15.80 21.22
N SER A 51 -11.52 16.61 20.98
CA SER A 51 -12.64 16.79 21.92
C SER A 51 -13.36 15.46 22.21
N GLU A 52 -13.64 14.63 21.20
CA GLU A 52 -14.24 13.31 21.41
C GLU A 52 -13.32 12.38 22.20
N ALA A 53 -12.01 12.43 21.93
CA ALA A 53 -11.04 11.67 22.72
C ALA A 53 -11.01 12.14 24.19
N MET A 54 -11.11 13.45 24.44
CA MET A 54 -11.22 14.02 25.80
C MET A 54 -12.54 13.64 26.49
N ASN A 55 -13.62 13.43 25.73
CA ASN A 55 -14.90 12.92 26.24
C ASN A 55 -14.86 11.43 26.60
N GLY A 56 -13.77 10.72 26.28
CA GLY A 56 -13.60 9.30 26.59
C GLY A 56 -14.00 8.34 25.47
N GLU A 57 -14.24 8.84 24.26
CA GLU A 57 -14.60 8.00 23.12
C GLU A 57 -13.42 7.12 22.69
N SER A 58 -13.55 5.80 22.91
CA SER A 58 -12.47 4.83 22.66
C SER A 58 -11.96 4.84 21.22
N TRP A 59 -12.84 5.03 20.23
CA TRP A 59 -12.44 5.12 18.83
C TRP A 59 -11.60 6.39 18.56
N ALA A 60 -11.93 7.51 19.20
CA ALA A 60 -11.21 8.76 19.03
C ALA A 60 -9.83 8.69 19.69
N ILE A 61 -9.75 8.13 20.90
CA ILE A 61 -8.49 7.89 21.62
C ILE A 61 -7.55 7.01 20.78
N GLN A 62 -8.05 5.91 20.23
CA GLN A 62 -7.28 5.04 19.34
C GLN A 62 -6.80 5.78 18.08
N GLN A 63 -7.68 6.55 17.43
CA GLN A 63 -7.32 7.33 16.24
C GLN A 63 -6.26 8.40 16.51
N VAL A 64 -6.24 8.98 17.71
CA VAL A 64 -5.20 9.92 18.14
C VAL A 64 -3.90 9.17 18.41
N ALA A 65 -3.95 8.06 19.18
CA ALA A 65 -2.79 7.24 19.48
C ALA A 65 -2.11 6.72 18.20
N ASP A 66 -2.88 6.18 17.25
CA ASP A 66 -2.41 5.69 15.95
C ASP A 66 -1.67 6.75 15.11
N ARG A 67 -1.98 8.04 15.31
CA ARG A 67 -1.38 9.16 14.57
C ARG A 67 -0.11 9.69 15.23
N ILE A 68 0.00 9.60 16.55
CA ILE A 68 1.13 10.12 17.32
C ILE A 68 2.19 9.04 17.52
N GLU A 69 1.77 7.87 17.99
CA GLU A 69 2.65 6.73 18.29
C GLU A 69 2.81 5.78 17.09
N GLY A 70 2.02 6.00 16.03
CA GLY A 70 1.96 5.12 14.88
C GLY A 70 1.11 3.87 15.14
N LYS A 71 0.76 3.17 14.07
CA LYS A 71 0.06 1.89 14.17
C LYS A 71 1.07 0.76 14.41
N PRO A 72 0.77 -0.19 15.31
CA PRO A 72 1.58 -1.40 15.43
C PRO A 72 1.63 -2.14 14.09
N ALA A 73 2.77 -2.76 13.80
CA ALA A 73 2.96 -3.53 12.57
C ALA A 73 1.91 -4.63 12.50
N GLN A 74 1.05 -4.57 11.49
CA GLN A 74 0.04 -5.59 11.26
C GLN A 74 0.75 -6.88 10.82
N ALA A 75 0.65 -7.93 11.64
CA ALA A 75 1.12 -9.25 11.24
C ALA A 75 0.33 -9.71 10.01
N ILE A 76 1.03 -10.11 8.96
CA ILE A 76 0.43 -10.82 7.84
C ILE A 76 0.18 -12.23 8.36
N VAL A 77 -1.04 -12.50 8.79
CA VAL A 77 -1.47 -13.86 9.10
C VAL A 77 -1.77 -14.51 7.75
N GLY A 78 -0.89 -15.41 7.32
CA GLY A 78 -1.13 -16.30 6.19
C GLY A 78 -2.39 -17.11 6.45
N GLY A 79 -3.24 -17.22 5.43
CA GLY A 79 -4.50 -17.94 5.52
C GLY A 79 -4.26 -19.42 5.27
N ASP A 80 -4.60 -20.24 6.27
CA ASP A 80 -4.56 -21.71 6.30
C ASP A 80 -3.20 -22.40 6.49
N GLU A 81 -3.29 -23.65 6.96
CA GLU A 81 -2.23 -24.53 7.50
C GLU A 81 -1.08 -24.85 6.52
N ASP A 82 -1.22 -24.44 5.24
CA ASP A 82 -0.24 -24.62 4.17
C ASP A 82 0.49 -23.31 3.75
N ASP A 83 0.13 -22.15 4.32
CA ASP A 83 0.65 -20.84 3.90
C ASP A 83 1.95 -20.48 4.64
N ASN A 84 3.05 -21.12 4.23
CA ASN A 84 4.36 -20.87 4.83
C ASN A 84 4.87 -19.45 4.49
N PRO A 85 5.26 -18.63 5.49
CA PRO A 85 5.72 -17.27 5.27
C PRO A 85 7.03 -17.26 4.48
N ILE A 86 6.95 -16.81 3.22
CA ILE A 86 8.02 -16.43 2.28
C ILE A 86 9.19 -17.46 2.20
N ARG A 87 9.15 -18.36 1.21
CA ARG A 87 10.33 -19.16 0.80
C ARG A 87 11.23 -18.38 -0.16
N LEU A 88 12.51 -18.31 0.15
CA LEU A 88 13.56 -17.77 -0.72
C LEU A 88 14.26 -18.93 -1.45
N GLU A 89 14.13 -19.02 -2.77
CA GLU A 89 14.85 -20.00 -3.59
C GLU A 89 15.74 -19.31 -4.63
N LYS A 90 17.03 -19.71 -4.68
CA LYS A 90 18.03 -19.21 -5.64
C LYS A 90 18.14 -20.17 -6.81
N ILE A 91 17.64 -19.76 -7.99
CA ILE A 91 17.73 -20.57 -9.21
C ILE A 91 18.93 -20.09 -10.05
N VAL A 92 19.86 -21.00 -10.38
CA VAL A 92 20.97 -20.78 -11.32
C VAL A 92 20.73 -21.62 -12.57
N ARG A 93 20.78 -21.01 -13.76
CA ARG A 93 20.66 -21.73 -15.05
C ARG A 93 21.93 -21.55 -15.85
N GLU A 94 22.54 -22.66 -16.24
CA GLU A 94 23.67 -22.70 -17.18
C GLU A 94 23.13 -23.19 -18.53
N ILE A 95 23.22 -22.35 -19.56
CA ILE A 95 22.77 -22.69 -20.92
C ILE A 95 23.97 -23.19 -21.71
N VAL A 96 24.03 -24.50 -21.95
CA VAL A 96 25.06 -25.10 -22.81
C VAL A 96 24.55 -25.13 -24.25
N ARG A 97 25.31 -24.51 -25.18
CA ARG A 97 24.98 -24.53 -26.61
C ARG A 97 25.40 -25.88 -27.21
N ALA A 98 24.46 -26.61 -27.80
CA ALA A 98 24.75 -27.89 -28.43
C ALA A 98 25.69 -27.71 -29.66
N PRO A 99 26.64 -28.63 -29.89
CA PRO A 99 27.48 -28.58 -31.08
C PRO A 99 26.65 -28.86 -32.33
N VAL A 100 26.86 -28.06 -33.38
CA VAL A 100 26.19 -28.20 -34.68
C VAL A 100 26.66 -29.50 -35.33
N ARG A 101 25.74 -30.35 -35.76
CA ARG A 101 26.06 -31.52 -36.59
C ARG A 101 26.25 -31.06 -38.03
N ASP A 102 27.46 -31.21 -38.55
CA ASP A 102 27.75 -30.96 -39.96
C ASP A 102 26.95 -31.94 -40.83
N ALA A 103 26.20 -31.40 -41.79
CA ALA A 103 25.43 -32.20 -42.74
C ALA A 103 26.38 -32.80 -43.79
N GLU A 104 26.40 -34.13 -43.89
CA GLU A 104 27.19 -34.85 -44.89
C GLU A 104 26.66 -34.57 -46.32
N PRO A 105 27.55 -34.44 -47.32
CA PRO A 105 27.14 -34.25 -48.71
C PRO A 105 26.61 -35.57 -49.29
N GLN A 106 25.37 -35.56 -49.75
CA GLN A 106 24.80 -36.66 -50.54
C GLN A 106 25.50 -36.69 -51.91
N GLY A 107 26.09 -37.84 -52.25
CA GLY A 107 26.80 -38.09 -53.50
C GLY A 107 25.91 -38.27 -54.72
#